data_AF-A0A7W2MDH0-F1
#
_entry.id   AF-A0A7W2MDH0-F1
#
_cell.length_a   1.000
_cell.length_b   1.000
_cell.length_c   1.000
_cell.angle_alpha   90.00
_cell.angle_beta   90.00
_cell.angle_gamma   90.00
#
_symmetry.space_group_name_H-M   'P 1'
#
loop_
_entity.id
_entity.type
_entity.pdbx_description
1 polymer ?
#
loop_
_entity_poly.entity_id
_entity_poly.type
_entity_poly.pdbx_seq_one_letter_code
_entity_poly.pdbx_strand_id
1 'polypeptide(L)'
;MNKLNQRSKFGLTFGLKFGAAILAFSVVTVSAAQLPVLADSKALSFKKAIEVAQKSDPWLTGNKHKQQAIELMSTAANTLPDPKVSIGLANLPTNGFDFAQEGMTQAKVGIAQMFPRGDTLAIKSQQLKTQSEAFPYQRKDRASKVAVTVGSLWLDAYRVQQTMALIEKNRSLFEQLADVATASYSSALGKTRQQDIVRAQLELTRLEDRLAQLAQQKNGFVGMLTQWLSQFSSENSAGEPVLLASDFSLHQLVLSQELPEIELINRALVAKETWLEPSALIPYFSNHPAVMALEKNIQATKTGIKLAQQKYQPEWGVNASYGYRADDAMGSSRADLFSVGVTFDLPIFTHNRQDKAVQSAVSATEAVKTDKILLLRQLLGAYSSAKGRLLRLKERQMLYKVKLLPQIHDQAAASLSAYTNDDGDFSEVVRSRIAVLNTEIDLLTLNVEEQKIGLELNYLFIGSLNTANSHNKTNNKQIVVNSGQK
;
A
#
# COMPACT_ATOMS: atom_id res chain seq x y z
N MET A 1 -2.61 -4.56 -61.92
CA MET A 1 -3.49 -5.52 -62.63
C MET A 1 -4.80 -5.67 -61.87
N ASN A 2 -5.90 -5.45 -62.59
CA ASN A 2 -7.29 -5.87 -62.36
C ASN A 2 -8.12 -5.36 -61.16
N LYS A 3 -9.03 -4.42 -61.50
CA LYS A 3 -10.38 -4.25 -60.95
C LYS A 3 -11.24 -5.51 -61.20
N LEU A 4 -12.17 -5.82 -60.30
CA LEU A 4 -13.53 -6.38 -60.54
C LEU A 4 -14.24 -6.45 -59.16
N ASN A 5 -15.19 -5.59 -58.79
CA ASN A 5 -16.60 -5.49 -59.22
C ASN A 5 -17.50 -6.61 -58.65
N GLN A 6 -18.44 -6.29 -57.77
CA GLN A 6 -19.85 -6.73 -57.89
C GLN A 6 -20.80 -5.99 -56.93
N ARG A 7 -21.81 -5.36 -57.52
CA ARG A 7 -23.09 -4.97 -56.93
C ARG A 7 -24.09 -6.11 -57.16
N SER A 8 -25.10 -6.26 -56.29
CA SER A 8 -26.43 -6.71 -56.71
C SER A 8 -27.54 -6.09 -55.86
N LYS A 9 -28.63 -5.73 -56.55
CA LYS A 9 -29.91 -5.18 -56.08
C LYS A 9 -31.00 -6.25 -56.27
N PHE A 10 -32.22 -5.94 -55.78
CA PHE A 10 -33.56 -6.53 -56.01
C PHE A 10 -34.00 -7.61 -55.00
N GLY A 11 -35.25 -7.65 -54.52
CA GLY A 11 -36.46 -6.90 -54.88
C GLY A 11 -37.65 -7.19 -53.93
N LEU A 12 -38.69 -6.35 -54.05
CA LEU A 12 -40.00 -6.40 -53.36
C LEU A 12 -40.77 -7.71 -53.62
N THR A 13 -41.69 -8.06 -52.70
CA THR A 13 -43.11 -8.30 -53.03
C THR A 13 -44.01 -8.32 -51.80
N PHE A 14 -45.27 -7.96 -52.05
CA PHE A 14 -46.32 -7.50 -51.16
C PHE A 14 -47.34 -8.63 -50.91
N GLY A 15 -47.99 -8.67 -49.75
CA GLY A 15 -49.05 -9.63 -49.45
C GLY A 15 -49.92 -9.18 -48.29
N LEU A 16 -50.96 -8.40 -48.61
CA LEU A 16 -52.01 -7.92 -47.70
C LEU A 16 -53.04 -9.03 -47.44
N LYS A 17 -53.47 -9.21 -46.18
CA LYS A 17 -54.80 -9.74 -45.85
C LYS A 17 -55.45 -8.89 -44.75
N PHE A 18 -56.64 -8.39 -45.09
CA PHE A 18 -57.57 -7.61 -44.28
C PHE A 18 -58.14 -8.41 -43.10
N GLY A 19 -58.50 -7.72 -42.01
CA GLY A 19 -59.49 -8.25 -41.07
C GLY A 19 -59.60 -7.55 -39.72
N ALA A 20 -60.66 -6.76 -39.58
CA ALA A 20 -61.39 -6.42 -38.35
C ALA A 20 -60.79 -5.43 -37.34
N ALA A 21 -61.54 -4.34 -37.19
CA ALA A 21 -61.40 -3.28 -36.22
C ALA A 21 -61.77 -3.72 -34.80
N ILE A 22 -60.95 -3.34 -33.81
CA ILE A 22 -61.36 -3.12 -32.42
C ILE A 22 -60.63 -1.87 -31.91
N LEU A 23 -61.40 -0.83 -31.59
CA LEU A 23 -61.00 0.33 -30.81
C LEU A 23 -60.54 -0.13 -29.42
N ALA A 24 -59.24 -0.14 -29.18
CA ALA A 24 -58.67 -0.33 -27.85
C ALA A 24 -58.10 1.01 -27.37
N PHE A 25 -58.68 1.51 -26.28
CA PHE A 25 -58.22 2.66 -25.51
C PHE A 25 -56.77 2.42 -25.08
N SER A 26 -55.81 3.08 -25.74
CA SER A 26 -54.42 3.12 -25.30
C SER A 26 -54.33 4.00 -24.06
N VAL A 27 -54.45 3.39 -22.88
CA VAL A 27 -54.08 4.01 -21.61
C VAL A 27 -52.60 4.32 -21.71
N VAL A 28 -52.26 5.60 -21.86
CA VAL A 28 -50.90 6.11 -21.64
C VAL A 28 -50.63 5.95 -20.15
N THR A 29 -50.09 4.80 -19.75
CA THR A 29 -49.42 4.68 -18.46
C THR A 29 -48.17 5.52 -18.57
N VAL A 30 -48.24 6.76 -18.09
CA VAL A 30 -47.06 7.51 -17.67
C VAL A 30 -46.40 6.65 -16.60
N SER A 31 -45.42 5.86 -17.01
CA SER A 31 -44.51 5.21 -16.09
C SER A 31 -43.77 6.35 -15.41
N ALA A 32 -44.26 6.76 -14.24
CA ALA A 32 -43.52 7.62 -13.35
C ALA A 32 -42.18 6.92 -13.13
N ALA A 33 -41.14 7.43 -13.78
CA ALA A 33 -39.78 7.07 -13.45
C ALA A 33 -39.66 7.35 -11.96
N GLN A 34 -39.71 6.27 -11.17
CA GLN A 34 -39.32 6.30 -9.78
C GLN A 34 -37.88 6.80 -9.83
N LEU A 35 -37.70 8.08 -9.51
CA LEU A 35 -36.42 8.59 -9.06
C LEU A 35 -35.93 7.56 -8.04
N PRO A 36 -34.74 6.97 -8.21
CA PRO A 36 -34.22 6.05 -7.22
C PRO A 36 -34.17 6.83 -5.91
N VAL A 37 -35.10 6.50 -5.02
CA VAL A 37 -35.15 6.94 -3.65
C VAL A 37 -33.80 6.56 -3.07
N LEU A 38 -33.04 7.59 -2.71
CA LEU A 38 -31.91 7.61 -1.79
C LEU A 38 -31.26 6.24 -1.61
N ALA A 39 -30.17 5.98 -2.34
CA ALA A 39 -29.22 4.97 -1.93
C ALA A 39 -28.92 5.20 -0.45
N ASP A 40 -29.32 4.25 0.39
CA ASP A 40 -29.01 4.15 1.79
C ASP A 40 -27.48 4.13 1.91
N SER A 41 -26.88 5.31 2.02
CA SER A 41 -25.43 5.49 2.05
C SER A 41 -24.95 5.06 3.43
N LYS A 42 -24.79 3.74 3.60
CA LYS A 42 -24.18 3.15 4.79
C LYS A 42 -22.88 3.91 5.07
N ALA A 43 -22.88 4.67 6.17
CA ALA A 43 -21.77 5.51 6.56
C ALA A 43 -20.45 4.71 6.55
N LEU A 44 -19.38 5.28 6.02
CA LEU A 44 -18.11 4.59 5.91
C LEU A 44 -17.50 4.39 7.30
N SER A 45 -17.55 3.16 7.79
CA SER A 45 -16.92 2.79 9.06
C SER A 45 -15.40 2.72 8.94
N PHE A 46 -14.71 2.98 10.05
CA PHE A 46 -13.25 2.95 10.14
C PHE A 46 -12.64 1.65 9.59
N LYS A 47 -13.14 0.50 10.05
CA LYS A 47 -12.66 -0.83 9.62
C LYS A 47 -12.90 -1.05 8.14
N LYS A 48 -14.06 -0.64 7.62
CA LYS A 48 -14.39 -0.80 6.20
C LYS A 48 -13.48 0.07 5.32
N ALA A 49 -13.18 1.30 5.75
CA ALA A 49 -12.26 2.18 5.03
C ALA A 49 -10.88 1.55 4.84
N ILE A 50 -10.31 0.98 5.90
CA ILE A 50 -9.01 0.29 5.85
C ILE A 50 -9.09 -0.96 4.97
N GLU A 51 -10.13 -1.78 5.12
CA GLU A 51 -10.29 -3.01 4.33
C GLU A 51 -10.41 -2.73 2.84
N VAL A 52 -11.23 -1.74 2.46
CA VAL A 52 -11.37 -1.31 1.06
C VAL A 52 -10.03 -0.83 0.53
N ALA A 53 -9.37 0.09 1.24
CA ALA A 53 -8.07 0.63 0.82
C ALA A 53 -6.96 -0.41 0.67
N GLN A 54 -6.92 -1.41 1.55
CA GLN A 54 -5.94 -2.50 1.43
C GLN A 54 -6.25 -3.43 0.25
N LYS A 55 -7.51 -3.62 -0.10
CA LYS A 55 -7.92 -4.44 -1.26
C LYS A 55 -7.72 -3.72 -2.58
N SER A 56 -7.95 -2.40 -2.60
CA SER A 56 -7.88 -1.57 -3.81
C SER A 56 -6.48 -1.07 -4.15
N ASP A 57 -5.47 -1.22 -3.27
CA ASP A 57 -4.10 -0.71 -3.50
C ASP A 57 -3.41 -1.36 -4.73
N PRO A 58 -3.25 -0.64 -5.87
CA PRO A 58 -2.68 -1.21 -7.09
C PRO A 58 -1.21 -1.62 -6.93
N TRP A 59 -0.52 -1.05 -5.94
CA TRP A 59 0.86 -1.41 -5.62
C TRP A 59 0.98 -2.91 -5.29
N LEU A 60 -0.05 -3.53 -4.69
CA LEU A 60 -0.05 -4.96 -4.36
C LEU A 60 -0.02 -5.84 -5.62
N THR A 61 -0.78 -5.47 -6.64
CA THR A 61 -0.79 -6.17 -7.94
C THR A 61 0.57 -6.02 -8.63
N GLY A 62 1.11 -4.80 -8.70
CA GLY A 62 2.46 -4.58 -9.23
C GLY A 62 3.55 -5.35 -8.47
N ASN A 63 3.43 -5.45 -7.15
CA ASN A 63 4.36 -6.22 -6.32
C ASN A 63 4.27 -7.73 -6.59
N LYS A 64 3.06 -8.28 -6.83
CA LYS A 64 2.89 -9.69 -7.23
C LYS A 64 3.56 -9.98 -8.57
N HIS A 65 3.41 -9.11 -9.57
CA HIS A 65 4.09 -9.28 -10.86
C HIS A 65 5.61 -9.20 -10.73
N LYS A 66 6.13 -8.29 -9.88
CA LYS A 66 7.58 -8.26 -9.56
C LYS A 66 8.05 -9.57 -8.95
N GLN A 67 7.28 -10.15 -8.02
CA GLN A 67 7.59 -11.45 -7.43
C GLN A 67 7.62 -12.55 -8.52
N GLN A 68 6.56 -12.65 -9.31
CA GLN A 68 6.46 -13.63 -10.40
C GLN A 68 7.60 -13.49 -11.41
N ALA A 69 7.97 -12.26 -11.79
CA ALA A 69 9.08 -12.03 -12.70
C ALA A 69 10.40 -12.58 -12.14
N ILE A 70 10.70 -12.36 -10.85
CA ILE A 70 11.91 -12.88 -10.22
C ILE A 70 11.86 -14.40 -10.04
N GLU A 71 10.69 -14.98 -9.73
CA GLU A 71 10.51 -16.44 -9.67
C GLU A 71 10.74 -17.08 -11.05
N LEU A 72 10.20 -16.50 -12.12
CA LEU A 72 10.44 -16.97 -13.48
C LEU A 72 11.92 -16.81 -13.87
N MET A 73 12.55 -15.68 -13.54
CA MET A 73 13.99 -15.50 -13.71
C MET A 73 14.80 -16.54 -12.93
N SER A 74 14.36 -16.94 -11.73
CA SER A 74 15.00 -18.01 -10.95
C SER A 74 14.95 -19.36 -11.68
N THR A 75 13.80 -19.70 -12.28
CA THR A 75 13.67 -20.92 -13.09
C THR A 75 14.52 -20.87 -14.36
N ALA A 76 14.50 -19.75 -15.08
CA ALA A 76 15.31 -19.54 -16.29
C ALA A 76 16.82 -19.49 -15.98
N ALA A 77 17.22 -18.98 -14.82
CA ALA A 77 18.62 -18.99 -14.41
C ALA A 77 19.17 -20.39 -14.09
N ASN A 78 18.29 -21.38 -13.91
CA ASN A 78 18.66 -22.77 -13.65
C ASN A 78 18.69 -23.65 -14.91
N THR A 79 18.79 -23.04 -16.10
CA THR A 79 18.93 -23.77 -17.36
C THR A 79 20.34 -23.60 -17.92
N LEU A 80 20.81 -24.60 -18.66
CA LEU A 80 22.06 -24.48 -19.39
C LEU A 80 21.94 -23.38 -20.46
N PRO A 81 23.05 -22.68 -20.79
CA PRO A 81 23.09 -21.78 -21.92
C PRO A 81 22.78 -22.51 -23.23
N ASP A 82 22.18 -21.81 -24.19
CA ASP A 82 21.87 -22.40 -25.48
C ASP A 82 23.15 -22.85 -26.23
N PRO A 83 23.10 -23.99 -26.93
CA PRO A 83 24.20 -24.40 -27.79
C PRO A 83 24.36 -23.39 -28.94
N LYS A 84 25.60 -23.08 -29.28
CA LYS A 84 25.92 -22.20 -30.41
C LYS A 84 26.23 -23.03 -31.64
N VAL A 85 25.48 -22.81 -32.71
CA VAL A 85 25.76 -23.38 -34.02
C VAL A 85 26.60 -22.38 -34.82
N SER A 86 27.68 -22.87 -35.45
CA SER A 86 28.53 -22.10 -36.35
C SER A 86 28.54 -22.71 -37.74
N ILE A 87 28.47 -21.86 -38.76
CA ILE A 87 28.62 -22.24 -40.17
C ILE A 87 29.66 -21.31 -40.76
N GLY A 88 30.68 -21.86 -41.42
CA GLY A 88 31.75 -21.05 -41.98
C GLY A 88 32.64 -21.82 -42.95
N LEU A 89 33.53 -21.08 -43.62
CA LEU A 89 34.53 -21.64 -44.50
C LEU A 89 35.90 -21.58 -43.80
N ALA A 90 36.68 -22.64 -43.88
CA ALA A 90 38.03 -22.70 -43.33
C ALA A 90 39.03 -22.93 -44.47
N ASN A 91 40.17 -22.23 -44.40
CA ASN A 91 41.29 -22.33 -45.35
C ASN A 91 40.91 -22.09 -46.83
N LEU A 92 39.92 -21.24 -47.11
CA LEU A 92 39.52 -20.89 -48.49
C LEU A 92 40.60 -20.02 -49.15
N PRO A 93 41.11 -20.37 -50.35
CA PRO A 93 42.10 -19.57 -51.05
C PRO A 93 41.54 -18.21 -51.47
N THR A 94 42.33 -17.16 -51.31
CA THR A 94 41.91 -15.78 -51.64
C THR A 94 42.19 -15.40 -53.10
N ASN A 95 42.99 -16.21 -53.81
CA ASN A 95 43.30 -16.06 -55.22
C ASN A 95 42.29 -16.85 -56.09
N GLY A 96 41.01 -16.49 -56.01
CA GLY A 96 39.96 -17.06 -56.88
C GLY A 96 38.89 -17.88 -56.18
N PHE A 97 39.03 -18.12 -54.86
CA PHE A 97 38.01 -18.80 -54.02
C PHE A 97 37.61 -20.20 -54.50
N ASP A 98 38.53 -20.90 -55.17
CA ASP A 98 38.32 -22.28 -55.61
C ASP A 98 38.38 -23.23 -54.41
N PHE A 99 37.32 -24.03 -54.26
CA PHE A 99 37.18 -24.98 -53.17
C PHE A 99 38.07 -26.22 -53.33
N ALA A 100 38.48 -26.57 -54.55
CA ALA A 100 39.28 -27.75 -54.86
C ALA A 100 40.79 -27.49 -54.81
N GLN A 101 41.20 -26.22 -55.03
CA GLN A 101 42.60 -25.78 -55.14
C GLN A 101 43.43 -26.18 -53.92
N GLU A 102 42.99 -25.78 -52.73
CA GLU A 102 43.72 -26.07 -51.49
C GLU A 102 43.15 -27.31 -50.79
N GLY A 103 44.05 -28.24 -50.42
CA GLY A 103 43.67 -29.49 -49.77
C GLY A 103 42.89 -29.28 -48.47
N MET A 104 43.18 -28.21 -47.73
CA MET A 104 42.59 -27.97 -46.42
C MET A 104 41.33 -27.11 -46.45
N THR A 105 40.84 -26.69 -47.63
CA THR A 105 39.60 -25.93 -47.78
C THR A 105 38.40 -26.73 -47.31
N GLN A 106 37.61 -26.17 -46.39
CA GLN A 106 36.47 -26.86 -45.78
C GLN A 106 35.25 -25.95 -45.66
N ALA A 107 34.06 -26.49 -45.96
CA ALA A 107 32.80 -25.94 -45.49
C ALA A 107 32.48 -26.58 -44.15
N LYS A 108 32.44 -25.78 -43.08
CA LYS A 108 32.37 -26.27 -41.70
C LYS A 108 31.03 -25.93 -41.06
N VAL A 109 30.40 -26.94 -40.47
CA VAL A 109 29.26 -26.78 -39.55
C VAL A 109 29.69 -27.28 -38.18
N GLY A 110 29.48 -26.47 -37.14
CA GLY A 110 29.87 -26.78 -35.77
C GLY A 110 28.77 -26.51 -34.77
N ILE A 111 28.83 -27.22 -33.64
CA ILE A 111 28.01 -26.98 -32.46
C ILE A 111 28.93 -26.87 -31.24
N ALA A 112 28.67 -25.89 -30.37
CA ALA A 112 29.41 -25.67 -29.15
C ALA A 112 28.47 -25.46 -27.97
N GLN A 113 28.65 -26.25 -26.91
CA GLN A 113 27.91 -26.13 -25.66
C GLN A 113 28.87 -25.73 -24.54
N MET A 114 28.55 -24.64 -23.84
CA MET A 114 29.27 -24.24 -22.63
C MET A 114 28.56 -24.77 -21.38
N PHE A 115 29.35 -25.21 -20.41
CA PHE A 115 28.92 -25.68 -19.10
C PHE A 115 29.39 -24.67 -18.06
N PRO A 116 28.45 -23.94 -17.43
CA PRO A 116 28.77 -22.93 -16.42
C PRO A 116 29.60 -23.49 -15.27
N ARG A 117 30.34 -22.61 -14.62
CA ARG A 117 31.27 -22.92 -13.54
C ARG A 117 30.56 -23.56 -12.36
N GLY A 118 30.97 -24.77 -11.95
CA GLY A 118 30.46 -25.45 -10.76
C GLY A 118 28.94 -25.36 -10.63
N ASP A 119 28.45 -24.94 -9.46
CA ASP A 119 27.02 -24.86 -9.15
C ASP A 119 26.41 -23.47 -9.46
N THR A 120 27.02 -22.69 -10.38
CA THR A 120 26.61 -21.29 -10.68
C THR A 120 25.12 -21.16 -10.97
N LEU A 121 24.55 -22.06 -11.78
CA LEU A 121 23.13 -22.02 -12.16
C LEU A 121 22.21 -22.23 -10.95
N ALA A 122 22.47 -23.27 -10.16
CA ALA A 122 21.68 -23.60 -8.97
C ALA A 122 21.78 -22.49 -7.90
N ILE A 123 22.98 -21.96 -7.66
CA ILE A 123 23.19 -20.88 -6.69
C ILE A 123 22.52 -19.58 -7.14
N LYS A 124 22.60 -19.24 -8.43
CA LYS A 124 21.92 -18.06 -8.99
C LYS A 124 20.40 -18.20 -8.91
N SER A 125 19.88 -19.39 -9.22
CA SER A 125 18.47 -19.72 -9.06
C SER A 125 18.03 -19.55 -7.60
N GLN A 126 18.79 -20.10 -6.64
CA GLN A 126 18.50 -19.99 -5.21
C GLN A 126 18.56 -18.54 -4.71
N GLN A 127 19.51 -17.73 -5.20
CA GLN A 127 19.59 -16.30 -4.88
C GLN A 127 18.31 -15.57 -5.29
N LEU A 128 17.88 -15.73 -6.54
CA LEU A 128 16.66 -15.11 -7.07
C LEU A 128 15.41 -15.60 -6.35
N LYS A 129 15.32 -16.90 -6.06
CA LYS A 129 14.22 -17.48 -5.27
C LYS A 129 14.15 -16.85 -3.88
N THR A 130 15.28 -16.76 -3.18
CA THR A 130 15.34 -16.15 -1.84
C THR A 130 14.99 -14.66 -1.89
N GLN A 131 15.40 -13.95 -2.94
CA GLN A 131 15.02 -12.55 -3.17
C GLN A 131 13.50 -12.42 -3.39
N SER A 132 12.88 -13.36 -4.11
CA SER A 132 11.43 -13.35 -4.34
C SER A 132 10.62 -13.49 -3.04
N GLU A 133 11.16 -14.21 -2.05
CA GLU A 133 10.53 -14.39 -0.74
C GLU A 133 10.44 -13.10 0.08
N ALA A 134 11.14 -12.03 -0.30
CA ALA A 134 11.00 -10.72 0.32
C ALA A 134 9.66 -10.04 -0.04
N PHE A 135 9.14 -10.25 -1.25
CA PHE A 135 7.93 -9.56 -1.75
C PHE A 135 6.68 -9.81 -0.90
N PRO A 136 6.37 -11.05 -0.45
CA PRO A 136 5.27 -11.28 0.49
C PRO A 136 5.36 -10.44 1.77
N TYR A 137 6.55 -10.25 2.33
CA TYR A 137 6.75 -9.43 3.52
C TYR A 137 6.60 -7.93 3.22
N GLN A 138 7.04 -7.48 2.05
CA GLN A 138 6.80 -6.10 1.60
C GLN A 138 5.31 -5.80 1.44
N ARG A 139 4.50 -6.76 0.96
CA ARG A 139 3.03 -6.60 0.89
C ARG A 139 2.38 -6.52 2.26
N LYS A 140 2.83 -7.34 3.22
CA LYS A 140 2.36 -7.26 4.62
C LYS A 140 2.71 -5.90 5.24
N ASP A 141 3.95 -5.44 5.05
CA ASP A 141 4.39 -4.11 5.49
C ASP A 141 3.54 -2.99 4.87
N ARG A 142 3.33 -3.05 3.55
CA ARG A 142 2.49 -2.10 2.82
C ARG A 142 1.07 -2.06 3.37
N ALA A 143 0.43 -3.21 3.56
CA ALA A 143 -0.93 -3.28 4.10
C ALA A 143 -1.03 -2.62 5.49
N SER A 144 -0.04 -2.82 6.36
CA SER A 144 0.00 -2.17 7.67
C SER A 144 0.24 -0.66 7.58
N LYS A 145 1.11 -0.20 6.67
CA LYS A 145 1.29 1.24 6.41
C LYS A 145 0.02 1.89 5.88
N VAL A 146 -0.67 1.24 4.94
CA VAL A 146 -1.97 1.69 4.43
C VAL A 146 -3.00 1.79 5.55
N ALA A 147 -3.04 0.82 6.48
CA ALA A 147 -3.93 0.89 7.64
C ALA A 147 -3.63 2.12 8.53
N VAL A 148 -2.36 2.44 8.80
CA VAL A 148 -1.99 3.64 9.56
C VAL A 148 -2.38 4.91 8.81
N THR A 149 -2.06 5.00 7.51
CA THR A 149 -2.35 6.19 6.70
C THR A 149 -3.84 6.44 6.57
N VAL A 150 -4.60 5.44 6.11
CA VAL A 150 -6.05 5.56 5.89
C VAL A 150 -6.79 5.69 7.21
N GLY A 151 -6.37 4.94 8.23
CA GLY A 151 -6.94 5.06 9.57
C GLY A 151 -6.73 6.46 10.16
N SER A 152 -5.55 7.05 10.00
CA SER A 152 -5.27 8.42 10.47
C SER A 152 -6.10 9.46 9.70
N LEU A 153 -6.18 9.35 8.37
CA LEU A 153 -7.00 10.25 7.56
C LEU A 153 -8.50 10.15 7.90
N TRP A 154 -8.99 8.93 8.16
CA TRP A 154 -10.37 8.71 8.60
C TRP A 154 -10.62 9.35 9.96
N LEU A 155 -9.68 9.20 10.90
CA LEU A 155 -9.75 9.79 12.24
C LEU A 155 -9.68 11.32 12.21
N ASP A 156 -8.86 11.90 11.32
CA ASP A 156 -8.80 13.35 11.14
C ASP A 156 -10.11 13.90 10.54
N ALA A 157 -10.66 13.22 9.53
CA ALA A 157 -11.96 13.58 8.96
C ALA A 157 -13.11 13.41 9.96
N TYR A 158 -13.08 12.34 10.77
CA TYR A 158 -14.01 12.10 11.87
C TYR A 158 -13.95 13.24 12.90
N ARG A 159 -12.74 13.64 13.33
CA ARG A 159 -12.54 14.75 14.27
C ARG A 159 -13.20 16.02 13.74
N VAL A 160 -12.95 16.37 12.48
CA VAL A 160 -13.53 17.58 11.88
C VAL A 160 -15.06 17.49 11.82
N GLN A 161 -15.61 16.33 11.43
CA GLN A 161 -17.06 16.10 11.43
C GLN A 161 -17.68 16.26 12.82
N GLN A 162 -17.07 15.68 13.86
CA GLN A 162 -17.56 15.81 15.23
C GLN A 162 -17.39 17.23 15.78
N THR A 163 -16.31 17.94 15.43
CA THR A 163 -16.12 19.35 15.79
C THR A 163 -17.22 20.22 15.18
N MET A 164 -17.58 20.01 13.91
CA MET A 164 -18.69 20.72 13.27
C MET A 164 -20.01 20.45 14.01
N ALA A 165 -20.28 19.18 14.34
CA ALA A 165 -21.49 18.82 15.10
C ALA A 165 -21.53 19.46 16.51
N LEU A 166 -20.39 19.56 17.21
CA LEU A 166 -20.29 20.26 18.49
C LEU A 166 -20.54 21.77 18.35
N ILE A 167 -20.02 22.39 17.29
CA ILE A 167 -20.25 23.82 17.02
C ILE A 167 -21.70 24.07 16.65
N GLU A 168 -22.31 23.27 15.76
CA GLU A 168 -23.72 23.41 15.38
C GLU A 168 -24.65 23.24 16.59
N LYS A 169 -24.39 22.24 17.43
CA LYS A 169 -25.13 22.04 18.68
C LYS A 169 -25.04 23.28 19.58
N ASN A 170 -23.85 23.85 19.75
CA ASN A 170 -23.65 25.03 20.58
C ASN A 170 -24.11 26.34 19.92
N ARG A 171 -24.17 26.43 18.58
CA ARG A 171 -24.66 27.61 17.84
C ARG A 171 -26.10 27.93 18.23
N SER A 172 -26.96 26.92 18.35
CA SER A 172 -28.35 27.10 18.81
C SER A 172 -28.44 27.78 20.19
N LEU A 173 -27.49 27.52 21.08
CA LEU A 173 -27.41 28.17 22.40
C LEU A 173 -26.94 29.63 22.29
N PHE A 174 -26.05 29.95 21.34
CA PHE A 174 -25.64 31.34 21.08
C PHE A 174 -26.75 32.15 20.41
N GLU A 175 -27.55 31.54 19.53
CA GLU A 175 -28.74 32.15 18.93
C GLU A 175 -29.74 32.54 20.03
N GLN A 176 -30.02 31.62 20.97
CA GLN A 176 -30.86 31.91 22.14
C GLN A 176 -30.31 33.05 23.02
N LEU A 177 -28.99 33.09 23.26
CA LEU A 177 -28.37 34.18 24.02
C LEU A 177 -28.50 35.54 23.29
N ALA A 178 -28.41 35.55 21.96
CA ALA A 178 -28.59 36.74 21.14
C ALA A 178 -30.05 37.25 21.15
N ASP A 179 -31.01 36.34 21.12
CA ASP A 179 -32.44 36.65 21.22
C ASP A 179 -32.78 37.28 22.57
N VAL A 180 -32.24 36.71 23.66
CA VAL A 180 -32.41 37.25 25.02
C VAL A 180 -31.80 38.65 25.14
N ALA A 181 -30.58 38.87 24.63
CA ALA A 181 -29.95 40.19 24.65
C ALA A 181 -30.78 41.24 23.89
N THR A 182 -31.39 40.82 22.77
CA THR A 182 -32.25 41.67 21.93
C THR A 182 -33.57 42.01 22.63
N ALA A 183 -34.22 41.01 23.23
CA ALA A 183 -35.45 41.18 23.99
C ALA A 183 -35.25 42.14 25.18
N SER A 184 -34.19 41.95 25.96
CA SER A 184 -33.86 42.80 27.11
C SER A 184 -33.62 44.26 26.70
N TYR A 185 -32.88 44.51 25.61
CA TYR A 185 -32.67 45.88 25.09
C TYR A 185 -33.98 46.55 24.64
N SER A 186 -34.86 45.81 23.95
CA SER A 186 -36.12 46.33 23.43
C SER A 186 -37.16 46.67 24.52
N SER A 187 -37.08 45.99 25.67
CA SER A 187 -38.09 46.07 26.74
C SER A 187 -37.98 47.30 27.65
N ALA A 188 -36.93 48.13 27.52
CA ALA A 188 -36.61 49.27 28.39
C ALA A 188 -36.54 48.96 29.92
N LEU A 189 -36.68 47.68 30.31
CA LEU A 189 -36.71 47.17 31.68
C LEU A 189 -35.31 46.81 32.21
N GLY A 190 -34.29 46.76 31.35
CA GLY A 190 -32.92 46.37 31.71
C GLY A 190 -31.88 47.36 31.22
N LYS A 191 -30.78 47.51 31.99
CA LYS A 191 -29.58 48.28 31.63
C LYS A 191 -28.74 47.59 30.52
N THR A 192 -29.35 46.74 29.70
CA THR A 192 -28.66 46.01 28.63
C THR A 192 -28.18 46.97 27.54
N ARG A 193 -26.92 46.82 27.13
CA ARG A 193 -26.22 47.79 26.30
C ARG A 193 -26.24 47.32 24.85
N GLN A 194 -26.39 48.24 23.90
CA GLN A 194 -26.35 47.93 22.44
C GLN A 194 -25.13 47.08 22.04
N GLN A 195 -24.02 47.23 22.78
CA GLN A 195 -22.79 46.44 22.60
C GLN A 195 -23.01 44.92 22.76
N ASP A 196 -23.97 44.48 23.58
CA ASP A 196 -24.19 43.07 23.89
C ASP A 196 -24.81 42.34 22.68
N ILE A 197 -25.76 43.00 22.00
CA ILE A 197 -26.38 42.51 20.75
C ILE A 197 -25.33 42.38 19.66
N VAL A 198 -24.55 43.44 19.43
CA VAL A 198 -23.50 43.45 18.39
C VAL A 198 -22.48 42.35 18.66
N ARG A 199 -22.14 42.12 19.92
CA ARG A 199 -21.19 41.07 20.31
C ARG A 199 -21.76 39.67 20.09
N ALA A 200 -23.03 39.43 20.42
CA ALA A 200 -23.68 38.14 20.18
C ALA A 200 -23.72 37.81 18.68
N GLN A 201 -24.09 38.79 17.85
CA GLN A 201 -24.10 38.65 16.39
C GLN A 201 -22.70 38.39 15.84
N LEU A 202 -21.67 39.12 16.32
CA LEU A 202 -20.28 38.91 15.90
C LEU A 202 -19.81 37.48 16.20
N GLU A 203 -20.16 36.92 17.36
CA GLU A 203 -19.78 35.55 17.69
C GLU A 203 -20.51 34.51 16.84
N LEU A 204 -21.79 34.73 16.51
CA LEU A 204 -22.49 33.85 15.56
C LEU A 204 -21.80 33.85 14.19
N THR A 205 -21.44 35.03 13.66
CA THR A 205 -20.66 35.14 12.41
C THR A 205 -19.30 34.43 12.52
N ARG A 206 -18.61 34.53 13.67
CA ARG A 206 -17.33 33.81 13.89
C ARG A 206 -17.51 32.29 13.91
N LEU A 207 -18.61 31.78 14.47
CA LEU A 207 -18.92 30.35 14.44
C LEU A 207 -19.22 29.88 13.03
N GLU A 208 -19.93 30.68 12.22
CA GLU A 208 -20.18 30.39 10.81
C GLU A 208 -18.89 30.33 9.99
N ASP A 209 -17.99 31.31 10.15
CA ASP A 209 -16.67 31.30 9.50
C ASP A 209 -15.87 30.06 9.91
N ARG A 210 -15.87 29.71 11.20
CA ARG A 210 -15.20 28.50 11.70
C ARG A 210 -15.79 27.21 11.11
N LEU A 211 -17.11 27.14 10.93
CA LEU A 211 -17.77 26.01 10.26
C LEU A 211 -17.35 25.90 8.79
N ALA A 212 -17.23 27.02 8.08
CA ALA A 212 -16.75 27.05 6.70
C ALA A 212 -15.29 26.55 6.60
N GLN A 213 -14.42 27.00 7.51
CA GLN A 213 -13.03 26.52 7.59
C GLN A 213 -12.95 25.00 7.87
N LEU A 214 -13.79 24.49 8.78
CA LEU A 214 -13.85 23.06 9.08
C LEU A 214 -14.41 22.25 7.90
N ALA A 215 -15.41 22.76 7.19
CA ALA A 215 -15.92 22.12 5.97
C ALA A 215 -14.82 22.01 4.90
N GLN A 216 -14.00 23.06 4.72
CA GLN A 216 -12.83 23.02 3.86
C GLN A 216 -11.82 21.94 4.31
N GLN A 217 -11.50 21.88 5.61
CA GLN A 217 -10.60 20.84 6.15
C GLN A 217 -11.15 19.42 5.93
N LYS A 218 -12.45 19.22 6.14
CA LYS A 218 -13.14 17.94 5.89
C LYS A 218 -12.98 17.52 4.44
N ASN A 219 -13.23 18.42 3.50
CA ASN A 219 -13.05 18.16 2.07
C ASN A 219 -11.61 17.77 1.74
N GLY A 220 -10.62 18.39 2.39
CA GLY A 220 -9.21 18.01 2.26
C GLY A 220 -8.94 16.55 2.69
N PHE A 221 -9.39 16.15 3.89
CA PHE A 221 -9.19 14.78 4.37
C PHE A 221 -9.99 13.74 3.56
N VAL A 222 -11.23 14.04 3.17
CA VAL A 222 -12.04 13.17 2.32
C VAL A 222 -11.43 13.01 0.93
N GLY A 223 -10.89 14.08 0.35
CA GLY A 223 -10.15 14.02 -0.91
C GLY A 223 -8.93 13.10 -0.82
N MET A 224 -8.14 13.20 0.26
CA MET A 224 -7.01 12.28 0.51
C MET A 224 -7.46 10.84 0.73
N LEU A 225 -8.57 10.58 1.42
CA LEU A 225 -9.14 9.23 1.59
C LEU A 225 -9.58 8.63 0.26
N THR A 226 -10.15 9.45 -0.62
CA THR A 226 -10.66 9.02 -1.92
C THR A 226 -9.55 8.39 -2.78
N GLN A 227 -8.31 8.87 -2.68
CA GLN A 227 -7.16 8.25 -3.35
C GLN A 227 -7.02 6.75 -3.01
N TRP A 228 -7.31 6.38 -1.77
CA TRP A 228 -7.20 5.01 -1.28
C TRP A 228 -8.45 4.18 -1.51
N LEU A 229 -9.63 4.82 -1.49
CA LEU A 229 -10.92 4.14 -1.65
C LEU A 229 -11.30 3.91 -3.11
N SER A 230 -10.76 4.72 -4.04
CA SER A 230 -11.06 4.60 -5.47
C SER A 230 -10.48 3.31 -6.03
N GLN A 231 -11.32 2.54 -6.75
CA GLN A 231 -10.86 1.37 -7.49
C GLN A 231 -10.68 1.77 -8.95
N PHE A 232 -9.46 1.59 -9.45
CA PHE A 232 -9.13 1.73 -10.86
C PHE A 232 -8.88 0.34 -11.41
N SER A 233 -9.79 -0.18 -12.23
CA SER A 233 -9.56 -1.42 -12.95
C SER A 233 -8.73 -1.13 -14.19
N SER A 234 -7.51 -1.68 -14.27
CA SER A 234 -6.66 -1.57 -15.47
C SER A 234 -7.05 -2.55 -16.57
N GLU A 235 -8.03 -3.44 -16.34
CA GLU A 235 -8.35 -4.53 -17.27
C GLU A 235 -9.86 -4.75 -17.35
N ASN A 236 -10.47 -4.18 -18.39
CA ASN A 236 -11.46 -4.93 -19.14
C ASN A 236 -10.72 -5.50 -20.36
N SER A 237 -10.87 -6.80 -20.62
CA SER A 237 -10.29 -7.55 -21.75
C SER A 237 -10.70 -7.04 -23.15
N ALA A 238 -11.30 -5.85 -23.24
CA ALA A 238 -11.82 -5.22 -24.44
C ALA A 238 -11.16 -3.86 -24.76
N GLY A 239 -10.11 -3.44 -24.05
CA GLY A 239 -9.36 -2.22 -24.37
C GLY A 239 -10.11 -0.91 -24.10
N GLU A 240 -11.15 -0.94 -23.27
CA GLU A 240 -11.87 0.25 -22.84
C GLU A 240 -11.13 0.99 -21.72
N PRO A 241 -11.25 2.34 -21.66
CA PRO A 241 -10.54 3.17 -20.69
C PRO A 241 -10.88 2.82 -19.24
N VAL A 242 -9.93 3.09 -18.36
CA VAL A 242 -9.99 2.89 -16.91
C VAL A 242 -11.34 3.35 -16.34
N LEU A 243 -12.21 2.41 -15.99
CA LEU A 243 -13.47 2.72 -15.32
C LEU A 243 -13.19 2.97 -13.83
N LEU A 244 -13.60 4.15 -13.36
CA LEU A 244 -13.73 4.45 -11.93
C LEU A 244 -14.91 3.65 -11.37
N ALA A 245 -14.65 2.46 -10.86
CA ALA A 245 -15.64 1.68 -10.13
C ALA A 245 -15.57 2.09 -8.65
N SER A 246 -16.10 3.27 -8.30
CA SER A 246 -16.25 3.64 -6.89
C SER A 246 -17.71 3.58 -6.48
N ASP A 247 -18.02 2.71 -5.52
CA ASP A 247 -19.34 2.66 -4.83
C ASP A 247 -19.62 3.94 -4.00
N PHE A 248 -18.66 4.87 -3.95
CA PHE A 248 -18.72 6.07 -3.12
C PHE A 248 -18.79 7.33 -3.99
N SER A 249 -19.71 8.23 -3.65
CA SER A 249 -19.76 9.57 -4.25
C SER A 249 -18.59 10.42 -3.76
N LEU A 250 -17.83 10.99 -4.70
CA LEU A 250 -16.63 11.80 -4.43
C LEU A 250 -16.88 13.07 -3.59
N HIS A 251 -18.12 13.54 -3.50
CA HIS A 251 -18.46 14.83 -2.85
C HIS A 251 -19.26 14.72 -1.55
N GLN A 252 -19.70 13.53 -1.12
CA GLN A 252 -20.60 13.37 0.04
C GLN A 252 -20.33 12.09 0.84
N LEU A 253 -19.06 11.83 1.13
CA LEU A 253 -18.68 10.71 1.98
C LEU A 253 -19.11 10.98 3.44
N VAL A 254 -20.14 10.28 3.91
CA VAL A 254 -20.57 10.33 5.31
C VAL A 254 -19.80 9.29 6.11
N LEU A 255 -19.13 9.74 7.18
CA LEU A 255 -18.39 8.87 8.11
C LEU A 255 -19.28 8.44 9.26
N SER A 256 -19.01 7.26 9.81
CA SER A 256 -19.66 6.82 11.06
C SER A 256 -19.47 7.84 12.18
N GLN A 257 -20.49 8.01 13.03
CA GLN A 257 -20.47 8.94 14.17
C GLN A 257 -19.76 8.36 15.40
N GLU A 258 -19.40 7.07 15.39
CA GLU A 258 -18.75 6.41 16.51
C GLU A 258 -17.22 6.44 16.37
N LEU A 259 -16.53 6.85 17.44
CA LEU A 259 -15.09 6.75 17.54
C LEU A 259 -14.71 5.26 17.67
N PRO A 260 -13.86 4.71 16.79
CA PRO A 260 -13.42 3.33 16.92
C PRO A 260 -12.54 3.15 18.16
N GLU A 261 -12.75 2.05 18.89
CA GLU A 261 -11.84 1.62 19.96
C GLU A 261 -10.79 0.66 19.36
N ILE A 262 -9.58 1.18 19.12
CA ILE A 262 -8.49 0.40 18.54
C ILE A 262 -7.77 -0.35 19.66
N GLU A 263 -7.91 -1.68 19.67
CA GLU A 263 -7.18 -2.51 20.62
C GLU A 263 -5.66 -2.50 20.34
N LEU A 264 -4.87 -2.23 21.38
CA LEU A 264 -3.42 -2.21 21.30
C LEU A 264 -2.83 -3.63 21.28
N ILE A 265 -2.01 -3.91 20.27
CA ILE A 265 -1.16 -5.09 20.24
C ILE A 265 -0.10 -4.96 21.36
N ASN A 266 0.08 -6.02 22.15
CA ASN A 266 0.93 -6.01 23.34
C ASN A 266 0.56 -4.90 24.35
N ARG A 267 -0.74 -4.67 24.58
CA ARG A 267 -1.27 -3.67 25.53
C ARG A 267 -0.52 -3.66 26.87
N ALA A 268 -0.22 -4.82 27.45
CA ALA A 268 0.48 -4.91 28.73
C ALA A 268 1.88 -4.27 28.71
N LEU A 269 2.62 -4.39 27.59
CA LEU A 269 3.94 -3.81 27.41
C LEU A 269 3.87 -2.29 27.20
N VAL A 270 2.87 -1.83 26.45
CA VAL A 270 2.64 -0.40 26.18
C VAL A 270 2.14 0.33 27.42
N ALA A 271 1.20 -0.27 28.15
CA ALA A 271 0.53 0.33 29.30
C ALA A 271 1.42 0.40 30.55
N LYS A 272 2.49 -0.41 30.62
CA LYS A 272 3.43 -0.37 31.75
C LYS A 272 4.15 0.98 31.80
N GLU A 273 4.10 1.66 32.94
CA GLU A 273 4.80 2.96 33.14
C GLU A 273 6.32 2.82 33.02
N THR A 274 6.86 1.66 33.40
CA THR A 274 8.29 1.38 33.27
C THR A 274 8.70 1.15 31.82
N TRP A 275 9.83 1.74 31.45
CA TRP A 275 10.43 1.60 30.12
C TRP A 275 11.27 0.34 30.06
N LEU A 276 11.10 -0.44 28.99
CA LEU A 276 11.99 -1.55 28.70
C LEU A 276 13.25 -1.03 28.04
N GLU A 277 14.38 -1.67 28.33
CA GLU A 277 15.63 -1.41 27.63
C GLU A 277 15.51 -1.72 26.13
N PRO A 278 16.20 -0.96 25.25
CA PRO A 278 16.14 -1.18 23.81
C PRO A 278 16.43 -2.63 23.39
N SER A 279 17.38 -3.29 24.06
CA SER A 279 17.75 -4.69 23.77
C SER A 279 16.59 -5.67 24.00
N ALA A 280 15.75 -5.43 25.01
CA ALA A 280 14.58 -6.25 25.31
C ALA A 280 13.44 -6.05 24.30
N LEU A 281 13.45 -4.94 23.54
CA LEU A 281 12.44 -4.64 22.51
C LEU A 281 12.80 -5.26 21.14
N ILE A 282 14.08 -5.53 20.87
CA ILE A 282 14.54 -6.08 19.59
C ILE A 282 13.77 -7.34 19.15
N PRO A 283 13.46 -8.34 20.01
CA PRO A 283 12.72 -9.53 19.60
C PRO A 283 11.33 -9.23 19.06
N TYR A 284 10.64 -8.21 19.60
CA TYR A 284 9.31 -7.80 19.15
C TYR A 284 9.34 -7.22 17.74
N PHE A 285 10.38 -6.45 17.42
CA PHE A 285 10.53 -5.79 16.11
C PHE A 285 11.23 -6.68 15.07
N SER A 286 11.93 -7.72 15.50
CA SER A 286 12.65 -8.63 14.59
C SER A 286 11.70 -9.38 13.63
N ASN A 287 10.46 -9.63 14.07
CA ASN A 287 9.42 -10.27 13.26
C ASN A 287 8.58 -9.26 12.44
N HIS A 288 8.91 -7.96 12.49
CA HIS A 288 8.21 -6.95 11.71
C HIS A 288 8.36 -7.23 10.20
N PRO A 289 7.31 -7.16 9.37
CA PRO A 289 7.37 -7.49 7.95
C PRO A 289 8.47 -6.76 7.17
N ALA A 290 8.68 -5.46 7.42
CA ALA A 290 9.79 -4.73 6.80
C ALA A 290 11.18 -5.30 7.17
N VAL A 291 11.37 -5.75 8.41
CA VAL A 291 12.62 -6.37 8.88
C VAL A 291 12.78 -7.75 8.24
N MET A 292 11.70 -8.53 8.15
CA MET A 292 11.71 -9.84 7.49
C MET A 292 12.01 -9.75 5.98
N ALA A 293 11.53 -8.70 5.31
CA ALA A 293 11.87 -8.45 3.92
C ALA A 293 13.38 -8.19 3.73
N LEU A 294 13.98 -7.38 4.62
CA LEU A 294 15.43 -7.17 4.63
C LEU A 294 16.20 -8.45 4.98
N GLU A 295 15.69 -9.27 5.90
CA GLU A 295 16.30 -10.55 6.22
C GLU A 295 16.37 -11.48 5.00
N LYS A 296 15.31 -11.54 4.18
CA LYS A 296 15.31 -12.27 2.91
C LYS A 296 16.31 -11.68 1.91
N ASN A 297 16.44 -10.36 1.86
CA ASN A 297 17.47 -9.72 1.03
C ASN A 297 18.89 -10.05 1.51
N ILE A 298 19.15 -10.09 2.83
CA ILE A 298 20.45 -10.51 3.40
C ILE A 298 20.76 -11.95 3.03
N GLN A 299 19.77 -12.85 3.07
CA GLN A 299 19.95 -14.25 2.67
C GLN A 299 20.26 -14.36 1.17
N ALA A 300 19.61 -13.56 0.33
CA ALA A 300 19.89 -13.49 -1.10
C ALA A 300 21.30 -12.94 -1.39
N THR A 301 21.74 -11.85 -0.75
CA THR A 301 23.08 -11.29 -0.96
C THR A 301 24.19 -12.19 -0.43
N LYS A 302 23.98 -12.89 0.69
CA LYS A 302 24.88 -13.96 1.15
C LYS A 302 25.04 -15.08 0.13
N THR A 303 23.96 -15.46 -0.55
CA THR A 303 24.02 -16.43 -1.66
C THR A 303 24.80 -15.86 -2.85
N GLY A 304 24.73 -14.55 -3.08
CA GLY A 304 25.57 -13.83 -4.04
C GLY A 304 27.07 -13.91 -3.76
N ILE A 305 27.50 -14.00 -2.49
CA ILE A 305 28.91 -14.26 -2.14
C ILE A 305 29.32 -15.66 -2.64
N LYS A 306 28.49 -16.68 -2.41
CA LYS A 306 28.73 -18.04 -2.91
C LYS A 306 28.77 -18.08 -4.44
N LEU A 307 27.92 -17.29 -5.10
CA LEU A 307 27.92 -17.15 -6.56
C LEU A 307 29.23 -16.52 -7.06
N ALA A 308 29.75 -15.50 -6.37
CA ALA A 308 31.04 -14.90 -6.70
C ALA A 308 32.20 -15.90 -6.52
N GLN A 309 32.12 -16.78 -5.52
CA GLN A 309 33.11 -17.84 -5.30
C GLN A 309 33.10 -18.92 -6.40
N GLN A 310 32.00 -19.11 -7.14
CA GLN A 310 32.00 -20.04 -8.29
C GLN A 310 32.91 -19.56 -9.43
N LYS A 311 33.28 -18.27 -9.47
CA LYS A 311 34.18 -17.72 -10.50
C LYS A 311 35.64 -18.20 -10.40
N TYR A 312 35.99 -18.90 -9.31
CA TYR A 312 37.28 -19.59 -9.20
C TYR A 312 37.28 -20.98 -9.86
N GLN A 313 36.10 -21.52 -10.18
CA GLN A 313 36.00 -22.80 -10.88
C GLN A 313 36.17 -22.60 -12.39
N PRO A 314 36.74 -23.57 -13.11
CA PRO A 314 36.81 -23.54 -14.57
C PRO A 314 35.41 -23.62 -15.19
N GLU A 315 35.24 -22.91 -16.29
CA GLU A 315 34.10 -23.02 -17.20
C GLU A 315 34.49 -23.97 -18.32
N TRP A 316 33.67 -24.99 -18.56
CA TRP A 316 33.98 -26.03 -19.54
C TRP A 316 33.16 -25.81 -20.80
N GLY A 317 33.69 -26.26 -21.92
CA GLY A 317 33.06 -26.16 -23.22
C GLY A 317 33.37 -27.39 -24.04
N VAL A 318 32.34 -27.95 -24.67
CA VAL A 318 32.49 -29.04 -25.63
C VAL A 318 32.07 -28.51 -26.99
N ASN A 319 32.92 -28.71 -27.99
CA ASN A 319 32.60 -28.39 -29.37
C ASN A 319 32.78 -29.62 -30.26
N ALA A 320 31.92 -29.72 -31.27
CA ALA A 320 32.02 -30.71 -32.31
C ALA A 320 31.77 -30.02 -33.65
N SER A 321 32.47 -30.46 -34.70
CA SER A 321 32.30 -29.89 -36.02
C SER A 321 32.56 -30.89 -37.13
N TYR A 322 31.79 -30.74 -38.20
CA TYR A 322 31.92 -31.47 -39.45
C TYR A 322 32.42 -30.52 -40.54
N GLY A 323 33.50 -30.89 -41.21
CA GLY A 323 34.10 -30.14 -42.31
C GLY A 323 33.99 -30.94 -43.60
N TYR A 324 33.14 -30.46 -44.51
CA TYR A 324 33.02 -30.98 -45.87
C TYR A 324 34.19 -30.49 -46.72
N ARG A 325 34.80 -31.37 -47.51
CA ARG A 325 35.88 -31.05 -48.45
C ARG A 325 35.47 -31.38 -49.87
N ALA A 326 35.71 -30.46 -50.80
CA ALA A 326 35.57 -30.76 -52.21
C ALA A 326 36.67 -31.73 -52.67
N ASP A 327 36.38 -32.51 -53.70
CA ASP A 327 37.33 -33.35 -54.40
C ASP A 327 38.53 -32.52 -54.90
N ASP A 328 39.67 -33.18 -55.15
CA ASP A 328 40.83 -32.45 -55.68
C ASP A 328 40.63 -31.99 -57.13
N ALA A 329 41.52 -31.11 -57.60
CA ALA A 329 41.47 -30.59 -58.97
C ALA A 329 41.63 -31.67 -60.06
N MET A 330 42.03 -32.89 -59.70
CA MET A 330 42.14 -34.05 -60.60
C MET A 330 40.93 -35.01 -60.47
N GLY A 331 39.92 -34.67 -59.66
CA GLY A 331 38.68 -35.44 -59.48
C GLY A 331 38.77 -36.59 -58.46
N SER A 332 39.82 -36.66 -57.64
CA SER A 332 39.93 -37.68 -56.59
C SER A 332 39.14 -37.28 -55.35
N SER A 333 38.35 -38.23 -54.83
CA SER A 333 37.54 -38.00 -53.63
C SER A 333 38.38 -37.77 -52.38
N ARG A 334 38.01 -36.78 -51.57
CA ARG A 334 38.64 -36.48 -50.28
C ARG A 334 37.69 -36.83 -49.15
N ALA A 335 38.25 -37.38 -48.07
CA ALA A 335 37.48 -37.63 -46.86
C ALA A 335 37.13 -36.32 -46.14
N ASP A 336 35.88 -36.24 -45.69
CA ASP A 336 35.41 -35.21 -44.78
C ASP A 336 36.03 -35.38 -43.38
N LEU A 337 36.10 -34.28 -42.63
CA LEU A 337 36.74 -34.25 -41.34
C LEU A 337 35.73 -34.00 -40.22
N PHE A 338 35.79 -34.82 -39.17
CA PHE A 338 35.08 -34.58 -37.93
C PHE A 338 36.08 -34.19 -36.84
N SER A 339 35.74 -33.18 -36.05
CA SER A 339 36.56 -32.70 -34.94
C SER A 339 35.74 -32.55 -33.68
N VAL A 340 36.28 -32.99 -32.55
CA VAL A 340 35.72 -32.77 -31.21
C VAL A 340 36.80 -32.13 -30.36
N GLY A 341 36.43 -31.09 -29.63
CA GLY A 341 37.32 -30.37 -28.73
C GLY A 341 36.67 -30.12 -27.38
N VAL A 342 37.50 -30.17 -26.35
CA VAL A 342 37.14 -29.66 -25.01
C VAL A 342 37.95 -28.39 -24.78
N THR A 343 37.28 -27.33 -24.38
CA THR A 343 37.88 -26.05 -24.01
C THR A 343 37.52 -25.76 -22.57
N PHE A 344 38.45 -25.24 -21.78
CA PHE A 344 38.15 -24.72 -20.46
C PHE A 344 39.01 -23.50 -20.18
N ASP A 345 38.52 -22.61 -19.32
CA ASP A 345 39.33 -21.49 -18.85
C ASP A 345 39.97 -21.81 -17.49
N LEU A 346 41.20 -21.34 -17.29
CA LEU A 346 41.94 -21.54 -16.06
C LEU A 346 42.18 -20.19 -15.37
N PRO A 347 41.51 -19.89 -14.24
CA PRO A 347 41.65 -18.61 -13.56
C PRO A 347 42.99 -18.54 -12.80
N ILE A 348 44.04 -18.04 -13.47
CA ILE A 348 45.40 -17.88 -12.89
C ILE A 348 45.66 -16.48 -12.30
N PHE A 349 44.93 -15.45 -12.73
CA PHE A 349 45.07 -14.06 -12.26
C PHE A 349 43.94 -13.64 -11.31
N THR A 350 43.71 -14.45 -10.26
CA THR A 350 42.54 -14.32 -9.39
C THR A 350 42.56 -13.10 -8.47
N HIS A 351 43.76 -12.61 -8.12
CA HIS A 351 43.95 -11.57 -7.10
C HIS A 351 43.18 -10.27 -7.37
N ASN A 352 43.02 -9.88 -8.63
CA ASN A 352 42.28 -8.68 -8.99
C ASN A 352 40.85 -8.97 -9.43
N ARG A 353 40.61 -10.03 -10.21
CA ARG A 353 39.28 -10.24 -10.82
C ARG A 353 38.34 -10.99 -9.90
N GLN A 354 38.73 -12.15 -9.39
CA GLN A 354 37.89 -12.98 -8.54
C GLN A 354 37.85 -12.45 -7.10
N ASP A 355 39.00 -12.11 -6.51
CA ASP A 355 39.06 -11.65 -5.12
C ASP A 355 38.28 -10.34 -4.94
N LYS A 356 38.42 -9.37 -5.87
CA LYS A 356 37.66 -8.10 -5.79
C LYS A 356 36.17 -8.30 -6.05
N ALA A 357 35.78 -9.27 -6.88
CA ALA A 357 34.36 -9.61 -7.05
C ALA A 357 33.75 -10.21 -5.77
N VAL A 358 34.50 -11.07 -5.06
CA VAL A 358 34.06 -11.60 -3.75
C VAL A 358 34.01 -10.49 -2.70
N GLN A 359 35.05 -9.67 -2.59
CA GLN A 359 35.08 -8.52 -1.66
C GLN A 359 33.91 -7.57 -1.92
N SER A 360 33.60 -7.28 -3.18
CA SER A 360 32.43 -6.47 -3.56
C SER A 360 31.10 -7.11 -3.09
N ALA A 361 30.93 -8.43 -3.28
CA ALA A 361 29.74 -9.15 -2.83
C ALA A 361 29.60 -9.17 -1.28
N VAL A 362 30.72 -9.27 -0.56
CA VAL A 362 30.76 -9.15 0.91
C VAL A 362 30.31 -7.75 1.33
N SER A 363 30.90 -6.70 0.76
CA SER A 363 30.53 -5.32 1.08
C SER A 363 29.07 -5.00 0.76
N ALA A 364 28.54 -5.51 -0.36
CA ALA A 364 27.13 -5.38 -0.70
C ALA A 364 26.22 -6.08 0.34
N THR A 365 26.65 -7.21 0.89
CA THR A 365 25.91 -7.91 1.96
C THR A 365 25.92 -7.11 3.27
N GLU A 366 27.06 -6.53 3.64
CA GLU A 366 27.18 -5.68 4.84
C GLU A 366 26.35 -4.39 4.72
N ALA A 367 26.21 -3.82 3.53
CA ALA A 367 25.31 -2.69 3.28
C ALA A 367 23.86 -3.05 3.65
N VAL A 368 23.34 -4.18 3.16
CA VAL A 368 21.97 -4.62 3.47
C VAL A 368 21.79 -4.98 4.95
N LYS A 369 22.81 -5.54 5.61
CA LYS A 369 22.78 -5.73 7.08
C LYS A 369 22.69 -4.40 7.82
N THR A 370 23.39 -3.38 7.34
CA THR A 370 23.33 -2.02 7.90
C THR A 370 21.93 -1.43 7.74
N ASP A 371 21.29 -1.60 6.58
CA ASP A 371 19.89 -1.18 6.37
C ASP A 371 18.93 -1.81 7.40
N LYS A 372 19.13 -3.08 7.75
CA LYS A 372 18.35 -3.75 8.81
C LYS A 372 18.56 -3.09 10.18
N ILE A 373 19.81 -2.74 10.53
CA ILE A 373 20.12 -2.06 11.79
C ILE A 373 19.48 -0.67 11.81
N LEU A 374 19.56 0.09 10.72
CA LEU A 374 18.93 1.41 10.60
C LEU A 374 17.41 1.31 10.77
N LEU A 375 16.77 0.32 10.15
CA LEU A 375 15.35 0.08 10.32
C LEU A 375 14.98 -0.25 11.78
N LEU A 376 15.74 -1.13 12.45
CA LEU A 376 15.50 -1.44 13.87
C LEU A 376 15.64 -0.21 14.76
N ARG A 377 16.64 0.65 14.51
CA ARG A 377 16.81 1.93 15.21
C ARG A 377 15.63 2.87 14.98
N GLN A 378 15.12 2.94 13.75
CA GLN A 378 13.92 3.73 13.42
C GLN A 378 12.68 3.20 14.17
N LEU A 379 12.47 1.88 14.21
CA LEU A 379 11.34 1.27 14.93
C LEU A 379 11.43 1.51 16.44
N LEU A 380 12.63 1.43 17.03
CA LEU A 380 12.88 1.75 18.43
C LEU A 380 12.57 3.23 18.74
N GLY A 381 13.04 4.15 17.88
CA GLY A 381 12.75 5.57 18.03
C GLY A 381 11.26 5.89 17.91
N ALA A 382 10.58 5.26 16.94
CA ALA A 382 9.13 5.39 16.76
C ALA A 382 8.35 4.86 17.97
N TYR A 383 8.74 3.69 18.51
CA TYR A 383 8.14 3.15 19.73
C TYR A 383 8.33 4.10 20.92
N SER A 384 9.55 4.61 21.10
CA SER A 384 9.86 5.51 22.21
C SER A 384 9.01 6.78 22.16
N SER A 385 8.94 7.41 20.99
CA SER A 385 8.09 8.58 20.76
C SER A 385 6.60 8.28 20.96
N ALA A 386 6.08 7.21 20.35
CA ALA A 386 4.66 6.87 20.42
C ALA A 386 4.21 6.51 21.83
N LYS A 387 4.99 5.69 22.57
CA LYS A 387 4.70 5.35 23.97
C LYS A 387 4.73 6.60 24.85
N GLY A 388 5.74 7.46 24.69
CA GLY A 388 5.88 8.69 25.47
C GLY A 388 4.70 9.65 25.25
N ARG A 389 4.30 9.83 23.98
CA ARG A 389 3.10 10.62 23.62
C ARG A 389 1.83 10.01 24.20
N LEU A 390 1.65 8.69 24.15
CA LEU A 390 0.46 8.03 24.68
C LEU A 390 0.30 8.25 26.19
N LEU A 391 1.38 8.07 26.95
CA LEU A 391 1.36 8.24 28.41
C LEU A 391 0.97 9.68 28.79
N ARG A 392 1.61 10.68 28.17
CA ARG A 392 1.28 12.10 28.41
C ARG A 392 -0.12 12.47 27.94
N LEU A 393 -0.57 11.89 26.82
CA LEU A 393 -1.93 12.11 26.32
C LEU A 393 -2.97 11.57 27.30
N LYS A 394 -2.73 10.41 27.92
CA LYS A 394 -3.61 9.83 28.94
C LYS A 394 -3.71 10.71 30.19
N GLU A 395 -2.59 11.23 30.67
CA GLU A 395 -2.57 12.22 31.77
C GLU A 395 -3.40 13.47 31.42
N ARG A 396 -3.24 14.00 30.20
CA ARG A 396 -4.01 15.16 29.73
C ARG A 396 -5.50 14.86 29.61
N GLN A 397 -5.89 13.71 29.06
CA GLN A 397 -7.30 13.30 28.99
C GLN A 397 -7.93 13.22 30.38
N MET A 398 -7.21 12.68 31.37
CA MET A 398 -7.68 12.63 32.76
C MET A 398 -7.85 14.02 33.35
N LEU A 399 -6.89 14.93 33.15
CA LEU A 399 -7.00 16.32 33.60
C LEU A 399 -8.23 17.01 32.99
N TYR A 400 -8.45 16.85 31.69
CA TYR A 400 -9.59 17.46 30.99
C TYR A 400 -10.92 16.93 31.53
N LYS A 401 -11.07 15.61 31.65
CA LYS A 401 -12.32 14.96 32.08
C LYS A 401 -12.64 15.22 33.56
N VAL A 402 -11.65 15.16 34.43
CA VAL A 402 -11.86 15.19 35.90
C VAL A 402 -11.83 16.60 36.46
N LYS A 403 -11.08 17.53 35.85
CA LYS A 403 -10.88 18.88 36.41
C LYS A 403 -11.37 19.98 35.48
N LEU A 404 -10.80 20.07 34.27
CA LEU A 404 -10.96 21.27 33.43
C LEU A 404 -12.39 21.45 32.90
N LEU A 405 -13.00 20.39 32.35
CA LEU A 405 -14.38 20.46 31.85
C LEU A 405 -15.37 20.83 32.97
N PRO A 406 -15.40 20.13 34.11
CA PRO A 406 -16.27 20.51 35.23
C PRO A 406 -16.07 21.97 35.66
N GLN A 407 -14.83 22.41 35.85
CA GLN A 407 -14.52 23.78 36.29
C GLN A 407 -14.98 24.85 35.29
N ILE A 408 -14.82 24.60 33.99
CA ILE A 408 -15.25 25.53 32.95
C ILE A 408 -16.79 25.54 32.82
N HIS A 409 -17.46 24.40 33.03
CA HIS A 409 -18.91 24.36 33.13
C HIS A 409 -19.42 25.17 34.34
N ASP A 410 -18.81 25.01 35.51
CA ASP A 410 -19.16 25.78 36.71
C ASP A 410 -18.95 27.28 36.50
N GLN A 411 -17.83 27.67 35.88
CA GLN A 411 -17.59 29.06 35.51
C GLN A 411 -18.66 29.59 34.55
N ALA A 412 -19.01 28.85 33.51
CA ALA A 412 -20.04 29.27 32.57
C ALA A 412 -21.42 29.43 33.22
N ALA A 413 -21.77 28.53 34.14
CA ALA A 413 -23.01 28.62 34.92
C ALA A 413 -23.02 29.83 35.87
N ALA A 414 -21.89 30.11 36.53
CA ALA A 414 -21.73 31.28 37.41
C ALA A 414 -21.82 32.59 36.61
N SER A 415 -21.12 32.69 35.47
CA SER A 415 -21.18 33.85 34.58
C SER A 415 -22.60 34.12 34.10
N LEU A 416 -23.34 33.08 33.68
CA LEU A 416 -24.72 33.21 33.24
C LEU A 416 -25.64 33.67 34.37
N SER A 417 -25.50 33.10 35.57
CA SER A 417 -26.31 33.46 36.74
C SER A 417 -26.08 34.91 37.19
N ALA A 418 -24.83 35.40 37.11
CA ALA A 418 -24.49 36.78 37.42
C ALA A 418 -25.13 37.75 36.41
N TYR A 419 -25.10 37.41 35.11
CA TYR A 419 -25.71 38.22 34.07
C TYR A 419 -27.24 38.32 34.22
N THR A 420 -27.92 37.21 34.54
CA THR A 420 -29.38 37.22 34.72
C THR A 420 -29.84 37.99 35.96
N ASN A 421 -28.96 38.22 36.94
CA ASN A 421 -29.26 38.92 38.18
C ASN A 421 -28.78 40.40 38.19
N ASP A 422 -28.56 41.00 37.01
CA ASP A 422 -28.16 42.42 36.79
C ASP A 422 -26.80 42.83 37.40
N ASP A 423 -25.91 41.88 37.68
CA ASP A 423 -24.59 42.12 38.33
C ASP A 423 -23.39 41.61 37.48
N GLY A 424 -23.64 41.09 36.28
CA GLY A 424 -22.63 40.48 35.40
C GLY A 424 -22.52 41.09 34.00
N ASP A 425 -21.38 40.91 33.34
CA ASP A 425 -21.13 41.34 31.95
C ASP A 425 -21.49 40.22 30.95
N PHE A 426 -22.30 40.53 29.93
CA PHE A 426 -22.64 39.61 28.84
C PHE A 426 -21.38 39.06 28.15
N SER A 427 -20.33 39.87 28.06
CA SER A 427 -19.06 39.45 27.48
C SER A 427 -18.47 38.22 28.16
N GLU A 428 -18.67 38.10 29.48
CA GLU A 428 -18.15 37.00 30.28
C GLU A 428 -18.96 35.73 30.05
N VAL A 429 -20.27 35.84 29.90
CA VAL A 429 -21.15 34.70 29.55
C VAL A 429 -20.71 34.08 28.23
N VAL A 430 -20.54 34.93 27.21
CA VAL A 430 -20.09 34.51 25.88
C VAL A 430 -18.71 33.86 25.95
N ARG A 431 -17.75 34.51 26.62
CA ARG A 431 -16.38 33.99 26.77
C ARG A 431 -16.35 32.63 27.46
N SER A 432 -17.07 32.49 28.57
CA SER A 432 -17.14 31.23 29.33
C SER A 432 -17.81 30.12 28.50
N ARG A 433 -18.84 30.42 27.70
CA ARG A 433 -19.46 29.42 26.82
C ARG A 433 -18.55 28.99 25.67
N ILE A 434 -17.80 29.92 25.07
CA ILE A 434 -16.78 29.60 24.07
C ILE A 434 -15.66 28.75 24.70
N ALA A 435 -15.30 29.02 25.95
CA ALA A 435 -14.32 28.20 26.67
C ALA A 435 -14.82 26.75 26.88
N VAL A 436 -16.10 26.55 27.22
CA VAL A 436 -16.72 25.20 27.28
C VAL A 436 -16.55 24.50 25.92
N LEU A 437 -17.03 25.12 24.85
CA LEU A 437 -16.97 24.56 23.49
C LEU A 437 -15.54 24.20 23.06
N ASN A 438 -14.57 25.11 23.27
CA ASN A 438 -13.18 24.85 22.92
C ASN A 438 -12.60 23.68 23.73
N THR A 439 -12.96 23.56 25.01
CA THR A 439 -12.49 22.47 25.88
C THR A 439 -13.09 21.11 25.48
N GLU A 440 -14.35 21.08 25.04
CA GLU A 440 -14.98 19.88 24.47
C GLU A 440 -14.28 19.46 23.17
N ILE A 441 -13.98 20.41 22.28
CA ILE A 441 -13.24 20.16 21.03
C ILE A 441 -11.82 19.66 21.30
N ASP A 442 -11.13 20.23 22.29
CA ASP A 442 -9.82 19.76 22.72
C ASP A 442 -9.87 18.32 23.23
N LEU A 443 -10.87 17.99 24.06
CA LEU A 443 -11.03 16.62 24.56
C LEU A 443 -11.32 15.63 23.43
N LEU A 444 -12.19 16.00 22.48
CA LEU A 444 -12.43 15.22 21.26
C LEU A 444 -11.12 14.99 20.49
N THR A 445 -10.31 16.04 20.33
CA THR A 445 -9.00 15.95 19.66
C THR A 445 -8.07 14.98 20.38
N LEU A 446 -7.99 15.05 21.72
CA LEU A 446 -7.19 14.11 22.51
C LEU A 446 -7.66 12.66 22.34
N ASN A 447 -8.97 12.41 22.32
CA ASN A 447 -9.52 11.07 22.12
C ASN A 447 -9.20 10.51 20.72
N VAL A 448 -9.22 11.36 19.69
CA VAL A 448 -8.84 10.97 18.32
C VAL A 448 -7.34 10.68 18.22
N GLU A 449 -6.50 11.54 18.82
CA GLU A 449 -5.05 11.37 18.83
C GLU A 449 -4.63 10.09 19.58
N GLU A 450 -5.37 9.68 20.61
CA GLU A 450 -5.18 8.36 21.23
C GLU A 450 -5.28 7.22 20.22
N GLN A 451 -6.33 7.22 19.39
CA GLN A 451 -6.55 6.18 18.39
C GLN A 451 -5.47 6.21 17.30
N LYS A 452 -5.01 7.41 16.91
CA LYS A 452 -3.90 7.57 15.95
C LYS A 452 -2.59 7.02 16.49
N ILE A 453 -2.24 7.33 17.75
CA ILE A 453 -1.06 6.73 18.40
C ILE A 453 -1.21 5.22 18.53
N GLY A 454 -2.43 4.72 18.77
CA GLY A 454 -2.72 3.29 18.77
C GLY A 454 -2.43 2.61 17.44
N LEU A 455 -2.79 3.24 16.32
CA LEU A 455 -2.43 2.76 14.98
C LEU A 455 -0.92 2.67 14.77
N GLU A 456 -0.19 3.73 15.16
CA GLU A 456 1.27 3.75 15.05
C GLU A 456 1.91 2.62 15.87
N LEU A 457 1.49 2.43 17.12
CA LEU A 457 1.98 1.36 17.99
C LEU A 457 1.66 -0.03 17.43
N ASN A 458 0.44 -0.23 16.92
CA ASN A 458 0.03 -1.49 16.32
C ASN A 458 0.86 -1.84 15.07
N TYR A 459 1.24 -0.84 14.26
CA TYR A 459 2.16 -1.04 13.15
C TYR A 459 3.51 -1.61 13.62
N LEU A 460 4.10 -1.03 14.67
CA LEU A 460 5.38 -1.48 15.21
C LEU A 460 5.34 -2.94 15.70
N PHE A 461 4.21 -3.36 16.27
CA PHE A 461 4.04 -4.70 16.83
C PHE A 461 3.36 -5.71 15.90
N ILE A 462 3.11 -5.39 14.64
CA ILE A 462 2.36 -6.27 13.72
C ILE A 462 2.99 -7.67 13.58
N GLY A 463 4.32 -7.79 13.72
CA GLY A 463 5.03 -9.06 13.70
C GLY A 463 4.65 -10.02 14.84
N SER A 464 4.18 -9.50 15.97
CA SER A 464 3.84 -10.28 17.17
C SER A 464 2.48 -11.01 17.08
N LEU A 465 1.60 -10.60 16.15
CA LEU A 465 0.36 -11.33 15.86
C LEU A 465 0.64 -12.75 15.32
N ASN A 466 1.75 -12.92 14.60
CA ASN A 466 2.15 -14.23 14.08
C ASN A 466 2.71 -15.14 15.17
N THR A 467 3.36 -14.59 16.21
CA THR A 467 3.87 -15.38 17.34
C THR A 467 2.75 -15.85 18.28
N ALA A 468 1.71 -15.03 18.49
CA ALA A 468 0.54 -15.44 19.28
C ALA A 468 -0.23 -16.60 18.62
N ASN A 469 -0.40 -16.57 17.30
CA ASN A 469 -1.02 -17.66 16.54
C ASN A 469 -0.15 -18.93 16.44
N SER A 470 1.18 -18.80 16.57
CA SER A 470 2.09 -19.96 16.63
C SER A 470 2.00 -20.69 17.97
N HIS A 471 1.90 -19.96 19.09
CA HIS A 471 1.71 -20.54 20.42
C HIS A 471 0.36 -21.24 20.60
N ASN A 472 -0.71 -20.73 20.00
CA ASN A 472 -2.01 -21.42 20.01
C ASN A 472 -2.03 -22.71 19.17
N LYS A 473 -1.19 -22.83 18.13
CA LYS A 473 -1.06 -24.08 17.35
C LYS A 473 -0.21 -25.14 18.03
N THR A 474 0.77 -24.77 18.86
CA THR A 474 1.56 -25.73 19.65
C THR A 474 0.79 -26.26 20.86
N ASN A 475 -0.02 -25.43 21.53
CA ASN A 475 -0.86 -25.91 22.64
C ASN A 475 -1.97 -26.88 22.19
N ASN A 476 -2.52 -26.72 20.97
CA ASN A 476 -3.48 -27.68 20.42
C ASN A 476 -2.85 -29.00 19.93
N LYS A 477 -1.52 -29.11 19.83
CA LYS A 477 -0.84 -30.38 19.54
C LYS A 477 -0.43 -31.16 20.80
N GLN A 478 -0.36 -30.51 21.96
CA GLN A 478 -0.05 -31.18 23.23
C GLN A 478 -1.29 -31.72 23.97
N ILE A 479 -2.51 -31.30 23.60
CA ILE A 479 -3.74 -31.77 24.26
C ILE A 479 -4.35 -33.02 23.59
N VAL A 480 -3.85 -33.46 22.44
CA VAL A 480 -4.44 -34.61 21.69
C VAL A 480 -3.66 -35.93 21.87
N VAL A 481 -2.59 -35.98 22.68
CA VAL A 481 -1.75 -37.20 22.83
C VAL A 481 -1.93 -37.92 24.19
N ASN A 482 -2.79 -37.45 25.10
CA ASN A 482 -2.97 -38.08 26.42
C ASN A 482 -4.42 -38.43 26.78
N SER A 483 -5.16 -38.99 25.82
CA SER A 483 -6.44 -39.65 26.07
C SER A 483 -6.58 -40.88 25.18
N GLY A 484 -5.76 -41.89 25.44
CA GLY A 484 -5.87 -43.17 24.77
C GLY A 484 -4.76 -44.14 25.14
N GLN A 485 -4.86 -44.75 26.32
CA GLN A 485 -4.57 -46.18 26.52
C GLN A 485 -4.88 -46.61 27.96
N LYS A 486 -5.84 -47.54 28.04
CA LYS A 486 -6.14 -48.59 29.04
C LYS A 486 -6.00 -48.31 30.53
#